data_AF-A0A2E4CT29-F1
#
_entry.id   AF-A0A2E4CT29-F1
#
_cell.length_a   1.000
_cell.length_b   1.000
_cell.length_c   1.000
_cell.angle_alpha   90.00
_cell.angle_beta   90.00
_cell.angle_gamma   90.00
#
_symmetry.space_group_name_H-M   'P 1'
#
loop_
_entity.id
_entity.type
_entity.pdbx_description
1 polymer ?
#
loop_
_entity_poly.entity_id
_entity_poly.type
_entity_poly.pdbx_seq_one_letter_code
_entity_poly.pdbx_strand_id
1 'polypeptide(L)'
;MIGRFARASYLAAALVALGTAPAGAQPPLTDGPAGMTCQFHFSAAGAAWRSPGGDWRDAGGALQGEQAYAAAGITSSPQTKELAFDLSPLVQEWSTGLGLPGAILIRQLPGGSGPGARLYSRESAEPGTRPVLELALAGGQRQRIEPEADTTLNCTTRKSLGGQTTVQAGGGNAAVLVFPLDDVDLAAVTGATLRLRVAKVWQGSSQLGVFQLAPPWLSSGPPRQGLAARYPWDRFPPGDERILFTAQFEEDPWHRGWTTVNERSNAETIGDEWDNGFQPWLGKALSVTLAKGSNLALDARFDFAKAGLPEPEEAYVRY
;
A
#
# COMPACT_ATOMS: atom_id res chain seq x y z
N MET A 1 58.01 -51.17 10.54
CA MET A 1 56.66 -51.79 10.54
C MET A 1 55.79 -51.00 11.52
N ILE A 2 55.32 -49.83 11.10
CA ILE A 2 54.57 -48.78 11.83
C ILE A 2 53.96 -47.93 10.69
N GLY A 3 52.73 -47.45 10.62
CA GLY A 3 51.53 -47.45 11.45
C GLY A 3 50.44 -46.79 10.58
N ARG A 4 49.18 -47.23 10.74
CA ARG A 4 48.04 -46.89 9.87
C ARG A 4 47.63 -45.41 9.99
N PHE A 5 47.43 -44.75 8.85
CA PHE A 5 46.82 -43.42 8.77
C PHE A 5 45.30 -43.48 9.01
N ALA A 6 44.83 -42.62 9.91
CA ALA A 6 43.44 -42.37 10.23
C ALA A 6 42.72 -41.66 9.08
N ARG A 7 41.48 -42.06 8.77
CA ARG A 7 40.52 -41.26 8.03
C ARG A 7 39.40 -40.87 8.99
N ALA A 8 39.37 -39.61 9.40
CA ALA A 8 38.25 -39.00 10.09
C ALA A 8 37.25 -38.52 9.03
N SER A 9 36.07 -39.13 9.00
CA SER A 9 34.95 -38.70 8.16
C SER A 9 34.17 -37.60 8.90
N TYR A 10 34.21 -36.37 8.38
CA TYR A 10 33.32 -35.30 8.82
C TYR A 10 31.97 -35.44 8.10
N LEU A 11 30.93 -35.80 8.85
CA LEU A 11 29.53 -35.68 8.45
C LEU A 11 29.08 -34.23 8.69
N ALA A 12 29.00 -33.44 7.64
CA ALA A 12 28.37 -32.13 7.68
C ALA A 12 26.85 -32.31 7.61
N ALA A 13 26.16 -32.08 8.73
CA ALA A 13 24.71 -31.98 8.76
C ALA A 13 24.30 -30.63 8.16
N ALA A 14 23.75 -30.65 6.95
CA ALA A 14 23.13 -29.47 6.35
C ALA A 14 21.78 -29.22 7.04
N LEU A 15 21.72 -28.23 7.94
CA LEU A 15 20.47 -27.64 8.38
C LEU A 15 19.86 -26.89 7.19
N VAL A 16 18.79 -27.43 6.62
CA VAL A 16 17.93 -26.69 5.71
C VAL A 16 17.12 -25.71 6.55
N ALA A 17 17.53 -24.43 6.52
CA ALA A 17 16.72 -23.35 7.04
C ALA A 17 15.47 -23.22 6.14
N LEU A 18 14.32 -23.62 6.66
CA LEU A 18 13.02 -23.33 6.06
C LEU A 18 12.83 -21.81 6.16
N GLY A 19 13.11 -21.10 5.07
CA GLY A 19 12.82 -19.67 4.96
C GLY A 19 11.32 -19.44 5.12
N THR A 20 10.94 -18.63 6.10
CA THR A 20 9.62 -18.04 6.18
C THR A 20 9.42 -17.16 4.95
N ALA A 21 8.49 -17.51 4.07
CA ALA A 21 8.07 -16.61 3.00
C ALA A 21 7.61 -15.27 3.60
N PRO A 22 7.94 -14.12 2.98
CA PRO A 22 7.51 -12.83 3.49
C PRO A 22 5.98 -12.78 3.51
N ALA A 23 5.44 -12.21 4.59
CA ALA A 23 4.03 -11.83 4.64
C ALA A 23 3.69 -11.02 3.38
N GLY A 24 2.55 -11.30 2.76
CA GLY A 24 2.13 -10.63 1.52
C GLY A 24 2.30 -9.11 1.62
N ALA A 25 2.94 -8.51 0.62
CA ALA A 25 3.28 -7.09 0.63
C ALA A 25 2.02 -6.26 0.88
N GLN A 26 2.05 -5.41 1.90
CA GLN A 26 0.96 -4.50 2.21
C GLN A 26 0.81 -3.51 1.03
N PRO A 27 -0.43 -3.23 0.57
CA PRO A 27 -0.64 -2.25 -0.48
C PRO A 27 -0.02 -0.90 -0.09
N PRO A 28 0.77 -0.26 -0.97
CA PRO A 28 1.45 0.97 -0.63
C PRO A 28 0.44 2.13 -0.56
N LEU A 29 0.63 3.04 0.39
CA LEU A 29 -0.13 4.28 0.48
C LEU A 29 0.54 5.34 -0.40
N THR A 30 0.17 5.37 -1.67
CA THR A 30 0.74 6.32 -2.64
C THR A 30 -0.28 7.36 -3.08
N ASP A 31 0.21 8.48 -3.59
CA ASP A 31 -0.59 9.58 -4.10
C ASP A 31 -0.50 9.73 -5.64
N GLY A 32 0.26 8.85 -6.30
CA GLY A 32 0.40 8.82 -7.75
C GLY A 32 -0.90 8.49 -8.51
N PRO A 33 -0.85 8.36 -9.85
CA PRO A 33 -2.05 8.14 -10.68
C PRO A 33 -2.91 6.93 -10.30
N ALA A 34 -2.29 5.91 -9.69
CA ALA A 34 -2.95 4.70 -9.21
C ALA A 34 -3.01 4.60 -7.67
N GLY A 35 -2.83 5.75 -7.00
CA GLY A 35 -2.78 5.87 -5.55
C GLY A 35 -4.14 5.98 -4.89
N MET A 36 -4.16 6.63 -3.73
CA MET A 36 -5.34 6.81 -2.90
C MET A 36 -6.39 7.72 -3.56
N THR A 37 -7.64 7.28 -3.51
CA THR A 37 -8.85 7.97 -3.97
C THR A 37 -9.92 7.87 -2.88
N CYS A 38 -11.08 8.52 -3.05
CA CYS A 38 -12.17 8.35 -2.08
C CYS A 38 -12.62 6.87 -1.92
N GLN A 39 -12.56 6.05 -2.98
CA GLN A 39 -13.03 4.66 -2.94
C GLN A 39 -11.93 3.65 -2.63
N PHE A 40 -10.71 3.93 -3.08
CA PHE A 40 -9.59 2.99 -3.03
C PHE A 40 -8.41 3.58 -2.30
N HIS A 41 -7.78 2.79 -1.45
CA HIS A 41 -6.48 3.13 -0.86
C HIS A 41 -5.32 2.78 -1.79
N PHE A 42 -5.55 1.85 -2.73
CA PHE A 42 -4.63 1.55 -3.82
C PHE A 42 -5.44 1.16 -5.06
N SER A 43 -5.70 2.14 -5.92
CA SER A 43 -6.63 1.95 -7.04
C SER A 43 -6.10 0.99 -8.11
N ALA A 44 -4.77 0.85 -8.23
CA ALA A 44 -4.16 -0.07 -9.19
C ALA A 44 -4.60 -1.53 -8.98
N ALA A 45 -4.76 -1.92 -7.71
CA ALA A 45 -5.18 -3.26 -7.32
C ALA A 45 -6.67 -3.36 -6.96
N GLY A 46 -7.46 -2.30 -7.18
CA GLY A 46 -8.87 -2.26 -6.77
C GLY A 46 -9.07 -2.38 -5.26
N ALA A 47 -8.04 -2.06 -4.47
CA ALA A 47 -8.07 -2.29 -3.04
C ALA A 47 -8.79 -1.12 -2.34
N ALA A 48 -10.00 -1.41 -1.87
CA ALA A 48 -11.01 -0.44 -1.45
C ALA A 48 -10.92 -0.11 0.05
N TRP A 49 -11.26 1.13 0.41
CA TRP A 49 -11.60 1.45 1.79
C TRP A 49 -12.90 0.72 2.18
N ARG A 50 -13.09 0.42 3.47
CA ARG A 50 -14.40 -0.02 3.99
C ARG A 50 -15.41 1.12 3.91
N SER A 51 -14.95 2.35 4.17
CA SER A 51 -15.77 3.55 4.12
C SER A 51 -15.26 4.52 3.05
N PRO A 52 -16.11 4.99 2.13
CA PRO A 52 -15.72 6.04 1.18
C PRO A 52 -15.21 7.29 1.91
N GLY A 53 -14.09 7.84 1.45
CA GLY A 53 -13.41 8.95 2.12
C GLY A 53 -12.33 8.52 3.12
N GLY A 54 -12.03 7.22 3.19
CA GLY A 54 -10.93 6.67 3.97
C GLY A 54 -11.38 5.99 5.25
N ASP A 55 -10.56 5.04 5.71
CA ASP A 55 -10.73 4.43 7.02
C ASP A 55 -9.77 5.04 8.03
N TRP A 56 -10.28 5.32 9.23
CA TRP A 56 -9.47 5.85 10.32
C TRP A 56 -9.82 5.20 11.67
N ARG A 57 -8.88 5.33 12.60
CA ARG A 57 -9.05 5.04 14.02
C ARG A 57 -8.90 6.33 14.80
N ASP A 58 -9.79 6.54 15.75
CA ASP A 58 -9.78 7.71 16.63
C ASP A 58 -8.89 7.47 17.87
N ALA A 59 -8.71 8.50 18.70
CA ALA A 59 -7.89 8.43 19.90
C ALA A 59 -8.48 7.56 21.02
N GLY A 60 -9.75 7.16 20.91
CA GLY A 60 -10.38 6.15 21.75
C GLY A 60 -10.18 4.73 21.24
N GLY A 61 -9.49 4.55 20.11
CA GLY A 61 -9.26 3.27 19.46
C GLY A 61 -10.45 2.79 18.61
N ALA A 62 -11.50 3.60 18.43
CA ALA A 62 -12.66 3.22 17.64
C ALA A 62 -12.41 3.44 16.14
N LEU A 63 -12.73 2.42 15.32
CA LEU A 63 -12.79 2.60 13.88
C LEU A 63 -13.93 3.55 13.52
N GLN A 64 -13.67 4.50 12.63
CA GLN A 64 -14.63 5.54 12.24
C GLN A 64 -15.12 6.41 13.41
N GLY A 65 -14.38 6.43 14.52
CA GLY A 65 -14.73 7.20 15.71
C GLY A 65 -14.59 8.71 15.54
N GLU A 66 -15.06 9.45 16.52
CA GLU A 66 -15.19 10.91 16.47
C GLU A 66 -14.12 11.64 17.30
N GLN A 67 -13.40 10.92 18.16
CA GLN A 67 -12.42 11.51 19.08
C GLN A 67 -11.07 11.71 18.39
N ALA A 68 -10.82 12.89 17.81
CA ALA A 68 -9.52 13.17 17.20
C ALA A 68 -8.36 13.14 18.21
N TYR A 69 -7.17 12.78 17.74
CA TYR A 69 -5.93 12.88 18.52
C TYR A 69 -5.56 14.33 18.81
N ALA A 70 -5.84 15.21 17.86
CA ALA A 70 -5.64 16.64 17.96
C ALA A 70 -6.64 17.37 17.07
N ALA A 71 -6.99 18.60 17.43
CA ALA A 71 -7.90 19.42 16.67
C ALA A 71 -7.41 20.86 16.55
N ALA A 72 -7.75 21.51 15.45
CA ALA A 72 -7.47 22.92 15.22
C ALA A 72 -8.69 23.61 14.60
N GLY A 73 -8.98 24.82 15.06
CA GLY A 73 -10.01 25.67 14.47
C GLY A 73 -9.53 26.29 13.17
N ILE A 74 -10.41 26.32 12.18
CA ILE A 74 -10.23 27.09 10.94
C ILE A 74 -11.28 28.19 10.88
N THR A 75 -10.88 29.36 10.42
CA THR A 75 -11.80 30.49 10.13
C THR A 75 -11.33 31.21 8.87
N SER A 76 -12.28 31.75 8.11
CA SER A 76 -12.01 32.57 6.92
C SER A 76 -11.27 33.88 7.22
N SER A 77 -10.95 34.18 8.48
CA SER A 77 -10.08 35.30 8.85
C SER A 77 -8.71 35.19 8.17
N PRO A 78 -8.16 36.30 7.62
CA PRO A 78 -6.81 36.33 7.05
C PRO A 78 -5.69 36.06 8.07
N GLN A 79 -6.04 35.93 9.35
CA GLN A 79 -5.12 35.57 10.44
C GLN A 79 -4.83 34.06 10.48
N THR A 80 -5.71 33.20 9.96
CA THR A 80 -5.50 31.74 9.93
C THR A 80 -4.52 31.38 8.81
N LYS A 81 -3.21 31.44 9.12
CA LYS A 81 -2.15 31.14 8.15
C LYS A 81 -1.49 29.78 8.38
N GLU A 82 -1.65 29.21 9.57
CA GLU A 82 -1.02 27.95 9.98
C GLU A 82 -1.94 27.21 10.94
N LEU A 83 -1.95 25.88 10.82
CA LEU A 83 -2.52 24.96 11.78
C LEU A 83 -1.37 24.17 12.42
N ALA A 84 -1.42 24.04 13.75
CA ALA A 84 -0.52 23.22 14.52
C ALA A 84 -1.34 22.20 15.31
N PHE A 85 -0.99 20.91 15.17
CA PHE A 85 -1.63 19.82 15.89
C PHE A 85 -0.59 19.14 16.77
N ASP A 86 -0.88 19.01 18.06
CA ASP A 86 -0.05 18.21 18.97
C ASP A 86 -0.35 16.72 18.76
N LEU A 87 0.52 16.04 18.05
CA LEU A 87 0.39 14.61 17.73
C LEU A 87 1.17 13.72 18.69
N SER A 88 1.67 14.26 19.81
CA SER A 88 2.42 13.49 20.81
C SER A 88 1.66 12.22 21.26
N PRO A 89 0.34 12.24 21.52
CA PRO A 89 -0.39 11.03 21.89
C PRO A 89 -0.42 9.97 20.76
N LEU A 90 -0.55 10.40 19.50
CA LEU A 90 -0.57 9.49 18.35
C LEU A 90 0.79 8.85 18.10
N VAL A 91 1.87 9.63 18.21
CA VAL A 91 3.23 9.10 18.06
C VAL A 91 3.59 8.14 19.21
N GLN A 92 3.13 8.42 20.42
CA GLN A 92 3.27 7.47 21.54
C GLN A 92 2.52 6.16 21.27
N GLU A 93 1.31 6.21 20.70
CA GLU A 93 0.59 4.99 20.31
C GLU A 93 1.39 4.19 19.25
N TRP A 94 1.95 4.86 18.23
CA TRP A 94 2.80 4.21 17.24
C TRP A 94 4.03 3.53 17.85
N SER A 95 4.63 4.12 18.90
CA SER A 95 5.78 3.51 19.60
C SER A 95 5.45 2.16 20.25
N THR A 96 4.17 1.86 20.50
CA THR A 96 3.72 0.57 21.04
C THR A 96 3.50 -0.51 19.97
N GLY A 97 3.71 -0.17 18.70
CA GLY A 97 3.44 -1.05 17.55
C GLY A 97 1.98 -1.06 17.11
N LEU A 98 1.16 -0.13 17.60
CA LEU A 98 -0.26 -0.03 17.23
C LEU A 98 -0.45 0.80 15.96
N GLY A 99 -1.09 0.15 14.98
CA GLY A 99 -1.52 0.71 13.72
C GLY A 99 -0.39 1.03 12.74
N LEU A 100 -0.52 2.12 11.96
CA LEU A 100 0.40 2.44 10.86
C LEU A 100 1.15 3.76 11.14
N PRO A 101 2.42 3.71 11.58
CA PRO A 101 3.20 4.92 11.87
C PRO A 101 3.29 5.86 10.67
N GLY A 102 3.15 7.16 10.92
CA GLY A 102 3.32 8.20 9.91
C GLY A 102 2.12 8.42 8.98
N ALA A 103 1.15 7.52 8.94
CA ALA A 103 -0.05 7.66 8.10
C ALA A 103 -1.21 8.31 8.88
N ILE A 104 -1.61 9.51 8.48
CA ILE A 104 -2.67 10.27 9.15
C ILE A 104 -3.78 10.69 8.19
N LEU A 105 -4.98 10.84 8.75
CA LEU A 105 -6.15 11.38 8.07
C LEU A 105 -6.62 12.64 8.79
N ILE A 106 -6.85 13.71 8.02
CA ILE A 106 -7.36 14.98 8.51
C ILE A 106 -8.75 15.21 7.94
N ARG A 107 -9.72 15.39 8.82
CA ARG A 107 -11.12 15.63 8.43
C ARG A 107 -11.76 16.63 9.36
N GLN A 108 -12.92 17.13 8.93
CA GLN A 108 -13.76 17.97 9.77
C GLN A 108 -14.36 17.15 10.92
N LEU A 109 -14.36 17.72 12.12
CA LEU A 109 -14.96 17.09 13.27
C LEU A 109 -16.49 17.03 13.16
N PRO A 110 -17.14 15.99 13.72
CA PRO A 110 -18.59 15.86 13.79
C PRO A 110 -19.26 17.07 14.46
N GLY A 111 -20.50 17.35 14.06
CA GLY A 111 -21.26 18.52 14.53
C GLY A 111 -20.84 19.86 13.90
N GLY A 112 -19.72 19.91 13.16
CA GLY A 112 -19.37 21.08 12.36
C GLY A 112 -20.10 21.09 11.01
N SER A 113 -20.94 22.08 10.74
CA SER A 113 -21.50 22.37 9.41
C SER A 113 -20.70 23.43 8.64
N GLY A 114 -19.44 23.65 9.04
CA GLY A 114 -18.59 24.73 8.55
C GLY A 114 -17.81 24.39 7.28
N PRO A 115 -17.09 25.38 6.71
CA PRO A 115 -16.25 25.21 5.54
C PRO A 115 -15.09 24.25 5.79
N GLY A 116 -14.55 23.65 4.73
CA GLY A 116 -13.24 23.02 4.76
C GLY A 116 -12.09 24.03 4.70
N ALA A 117 -10.87 23.52 4.65
CA ALA A 117 -9.67 24.29 4.33
C ALA A 117 -8.89 23.62 3.20
N ARG A 118 -8.26 24.45 2.38
CA ARG A 118 -7.21 24.07 1.45
C ARG A 118 -5.87 24.35 2.12
N LEU A 119 -5.08 23.31 2.23
CA LEU A 119 -3.78 23.30 2.90
C LEU A 119 -2.71 23.11 1.82
N TYR A 120 -1.56 23.77 1.97
CA TYR A 120 -0.45 23.51 1.06
C TYR A 120 0.02 22.06 1.19
N SER A 121 0.33 21.46 0.05
CA SER A 121 0.87 20.09 -0.09
C SER A 121 2.40 20.11 -0.10
N ARG A 122 3.01 18.93 -0.20
CA ARG A 122 4.42 18.75 -0.51
C ARG A 122 4.82 19.29 -1.89
N GLU A 123 3.90 19.36 -2.86
CA GLU A 123 4.14 19.94 -4.18
C GLU A 123 4.10 21.48 -4.17
N SER A 124 3.91 22.11 -3.01
CA SER A 124 4.02 23.56 -2.92
C SER A 124 5.39 24.05 -3.42
N ALA A 125 5.35 25.06 -4.29
CA ALA A 125 6.53 25.69 -4.88
C ALA A 125 7.39 26.42 -3.83
N GLU A 126 6.80 26.83 -2.72
CA GLU A 126 7.48 27.48 -1.61
C GLU A 126 7.78 26.44 -0.50
N PRO A 127 9.03 25.99 -0.31
CA PRO A 127 9.35 24.93 0.64
C PRO A 127 8.90 25.23 2.08
N GLY A 128 8.94 26.50 2.50
CA GLY A 128 8.48 26.93 3.83
C GLY A 128 6.97 26.81 4.07
N THR A 129 6.20 26.43 3.04
CA THR A 129 4.75 26.22 3.14
C THR A 129 4.32 24.76 3.14
N ARG A 130 5.25 23.84 2.87
CA ARG A 130 4.96 22.40 2.81
C ARG A 130 4.59 21.86 4.20
N PRO A 131 3.76 20.80 4.28
CA PRO A 131 3.49 20.09 5.52
C PRO A 131 4.77 19.59 6.16
N VAL A 132 4.89 19.70 7.49
CA VAL A 132 6.01 19.14 8.23
C VAL A 132 5.52 18.55 9.55
N LEU A 133 5.99 17.34 9.85
CA LEU A 133 5.93 16.75 11.18
C LEU A 133 7.22 17.06 11.93
N GLU A 134 7.13 17.86 12.98
CA GLU A 134 8.24 18.23 13.84
C GLU A 134 8.27 17.30 15.05
N LEU A 135 9.38 16.59 15.24
CA LEU A 135 9.59 15.66 16.35
C LEU A 135 10.64 16.23 17.30
N ALA A 136 10.35 16.18 18.59
CA ALA A 136 11.30 16.44 19.67
C ALA A 136 11.69 15.10 20.30
N LEU A 137 12.98 14.77 20.27
CA LEU A 137 13.51 13.52 20.83
C LEU A 137 14.14 13.74 22.21
N ALA A 138 14.25 12.66 22.98
CA ALA A 138 15.03 12.61 24.20
C ALA A 138 16.46 13.14 23.94
N GLY A 139 17.01 13.89 24.90
CA GLY A 139 18.29 14.58 24.72
C GLY A 139 18.21 15.92 23.97
N GLY A 140 17.00 16.37 23.61
CA GLY A 140 16.76 17.72 23.07
C GLY A 140 16.95 17.84 21.55
N GLN A 141 17.25 16.75 20.85
CA GLN A 141 17.32 16.71 19.40
C GLN A 141 15.94 16.99 18.78
N ARG A 142 15.92 17.63 17.60
CA ARG A 142 14.71 17.84 16.82
C ARG A 142 14.87 17.31 15.41
N GLN A 143 13.81 16.71 14.89
CA GLN A 143 13.72 16.25 13.50
C GLN A 143 12.52 16.92 12.82
N ARG A 144 12.66 17.19 11.52
CA ARG A 144 11.58 17.72 10.67
C ARG A 144 11.39 16.74 9.52
N ILE A 145 10.22 16.14 9.46
CA ILE A 145 9.89 15.10 8.48
C ILE A 145 8.87 15.69 7.51
N GLU A 146 9.19 15.71 6.22
CA GLU A 146 8.25 16.05 5.14
C GLU A 146 7.47 14.79 4.73
N PRO A 147 6.22 14.91 4.28
CA PRO A 147 5.45 13.74 3.85
C PRO A 147 5.99 13.19 2.52
N GLU A 148 6.01 11.87 2.40
CA GLU A 148 6.36 11.17 1.16
C GLU A 148 5.18 11.03 0.19
N ALA A 149 3.95 11.10 0.70
CA ALA A 149 2.73 11.13 -0.07
C ALA A 149 1.67 12.02 0.59
N ASP A 150 0.91 12.76 -0.22
CA ASP A 150 -0.28 13.47 0.24
C ASP A 150 -1.40 13.51 -0.81
N THR A 151 -2.65 13.49 -0.36
CA THR A 151 -3.78 13.54 -1.28
C THR A 151 -5.05 14.06 -0.63
N THR A 152 -6.03 14.39 -1.47
CA THR A 152 -7.41 14.65 -1.06
C THR A 152 -8.29 13.46 -1.42
N LEU A 153 -8.97 12.89 -0.43
CA LEU A 153 -10.03 11.92 -0.63
C LEU A 153 -11.33 12.67 -0.95
N ASN A 154 -11.58 12.91 -2.23
CA ASN A 154 -12.76 13.60 -2.75
C ASN A 154 -13.66 12.63 -3.52
N CYS A 155 -14.89 12.42 -3.05
CA CYS A 155 -15.81 11.45 -3.63
C CYS A 155 -16.52 11.93 -4.91
N THR A 156 -16.31 13.18 -5.33
CA THR A 156 -16.83 13.70 -6.60
C THR A 156 -15.90 13.40 -7.79
N THR A 157 -14.72 12.84 -7.54
CA THR A 157 -13.78 12.37 -8.56
C THR A 157 -13.38 10.92 -8.30
N ARG A 158 -13.00 10.21 -9.37
CA ARG A 158 -12.48 8.84 -9.31
C ARG A 158 -10.95 8.77 -9.37
N LYS A 159 -10.28 9.91 -9.55
CA LYS A 159 -8.82 9.98 -9.71
C LYS A 159 -8.16 10.32 -8.38
N SER A 160 -6.93 9.84 -8.19
CA SER A 160 -6.06 10.38 -7.15
C SER A 160 -5.88 11.88 -7.38
N LEU A 161 -5.89 12.64 -6.29
CA LEU A 161 -5.63 14.07 -6.28
C LEU A 161 -4.24 14.39 -5.70
N GLY A 162 -3.36 13.39 -5.61
CA GLY A 162 -1.96 13.62 -5.32
C GLY A 162 -1.26 14.41 -6.41
N GLY A 163 -0.11 15.00 -6.08
CA GLY A 163 0.64 15.87 -6.99
C GLY A 163 0.02 17.26 -7.20
N GLN A 164 -1.10 17.56 -6.54
CA GLN A 164 -1.70 18.90 -6.52
C GLN A 164 -0.92 19.78 -5.54
N THR A 165 -0.73 21.06 -5.84
CA THR A 165 -0.04 21.99 -4.91
C THR A 165 -0.77 22.21 -3.58
N THR A 166 -1.99 21.70 -3.44
CA THR A 166 -2.76 21.77 -2.20
C THR A 166 -3.63 20.53 -1.98
N VAL A 167 -3.83 20.15 -0.71
CA VAL A 167 -4.81 19.15 -0.28
C VAL A 167 -6.00 19.82 0.43
N GLN A 168 -7.15 19.16 0.50
CA GLN A 168 -8.36 19.68 1.13
C GLN A 168 -8.81 18.79 2.30
N ALA A 169 -9.14 19.43 3.43
CA ALA A 169 -9.73 18.78 4.59
C ALA A 169 -11.02 19.51 5.01
N GLY A 170 -12.08 18.76 5.28
CA GLY A 170 -13.42 19.28 5.58
C GLY A 170 -14.25 19.60 4.33
N GLY A 171 -15.47 20.08 4.54
CA GLY A 171 -16.42 20.34 3.44
C GLY A 171 -16.75 19.10 2.61
N GLY A 172 -16.78 17.92 3.25
CA GLY A 172 -16.98 16.63 2.58
C GLY A 172 -15.71 15.95 2.05
N ASN A 173 -14.53 16.55 2.23
CA ASN A 173 -13.24 15.96 1.87
C ASN A 173 -12.45 15.57 3.12
N ALA A 174 -11.56 14.59 2.96
CA ALA A 174 -10.49 14.30 3.91
C ALA A 174 -9.13 14.48 3.22
N ALA A 175 -8.13 14.96 3.96
CA ALA A 175 -6.74 14.96 3.52
C ALA A 175 -6.02 13.78 4.13
N VAL A 176 -5.13 13.14 3.37
CA VAL A 176 -4.22 12.11 3.87
C VAL A 176 -2.80 12.60 3.71
N LEU A 177 -1.98 12.39 4.73
CA LEU A 177 -0.54 12.65 4.74
C LEU A 177 0.16 11.37 5.21
N VAL A 178 1.23 10.99 4.52
CA VAL A 178 2.06 9.84 4.88
C VAL A 178 3.48 10.34 5.10
N PHE A 179 4.01 10.14 6.32
CA PHE A 179 5.38 10.52 6.69
C PHE A 179 6.27 9.28 6.80
N PRO A 180 7.49 9.30 6.23
CA PRO A 180 8.44 8.20 6.36
C PRO A 180 9.06 8.22 7.76
N LEU A 181 8.59 7.32 8.63
CA LEU A 181 9.05 7.24 10.04
C LEU A 181 9.89 6.00 10.34
N ASP A 182 10.26 5.21 9.33
CA ASP A 182 10.99 3.94 9.51
C ASP A 182 12.36 4.13 10.19
N ASP A 183 13.03 5.25 9.92
CA ASP A 183 14.34 5.60 10.51
C ASP A 183 14.24 6.40 11.83
N VAL A 184 13.03 6.58 12.35
CA VAL A 184 12.79 7.35 13.58
C VAL A 184 12.61 6.40 14.76
N ASP A 185 13.41 6.59 15.80
CA ASP A 185 13.17 5.96 17.09
C ASP A 185 11.95 6.61 17.78
N LEU A 186 10.76 6.07 17.50
CA LEU A 186 9.50 6.57 18.05
C LEU A 186 9.44 6.49 19.57
N ALA A 187 10.16 5.55 20.20
CA ALA A 187 10.21 5.44 21.66
C ALA A 187 11.01 6.57 22.31
N ALA A 188 11.92 7.20 21.56
CA ALA A 188 12.65 8.39 22.00
C ALA A 188 11.88 9.70 21.78
N VAL A 189 10.74 9.69 21.11
CA VAL A 189 9.95 10.92 20.84
C VAL A 189 9.25 11.39 22.12
N THR A 190 9.54 12.63 22.50
CA THR A 190 8.97 13.32 23.68
C THR A 190 7.91 14.35 23.32
N GLY A 191 7.85 14.76 22.04
CA GLY A 191 6.82 15.64 21.53
C GLY A 191 6.73 15.57 20.01
N ALA A 192 5.52 15.72 19.47
CA ALA A 192 5.29 15.73 18.03
C ALA A 192 4.29 16.81 17.65
N THR A 193 4.64 17.63 16.66
CA THR A 193 3.76 18.70 16.16
C THR A 193 3.66 18.63 14.65
N LEU A 194 2.45 18.43 14.14
CA LEU A 194 2.17 18.61 12.71
C LEU A 194 1.89 20.08 12.43
N ARG A 195 2.64 20.68 11.49
CA ARG A 195 2.41 22.03 10.99
C ARG A 195 1.94 22.02 9.55
N LEU A 196 0.83 22.71 9.30
CA LEU A 196 0.23 22.85 7.97
C LEU A 196 0.00 24.33 7.67
N ARG A 197 0.44 24.80 6.50
CA ARG A 197 0.07 26.15 6.03
C ARG A 197 -1.29 26.13 5.35
N VAL A 198 -2.09 27.15 5.67
CA VAL A 198 -3.42 27.32 5.11
C VAL A 198 -3.33 28.18 3.85
N ALA A 199 -3.71 27.60 2.70
CA ALA A 199 -3.81 28.32 1.44
C ALA A 199 -5.15 29.05 1.33
N LYS A 200 -6.25 28.43 1.79
CA LYS A 200 -7.59 29.03 1.77
C LYS A 200 -8.52 28.38 2.78
N VAL A 201 -9.38 29.17 3.40
CA VAL A 201 -10.58 28.70 4.13
C VAL A 201 -11.79 29.30 3.42
N TRP A 202 -12.84 28.51 3.17
CA TRP A 202 -14.10 29.05 2.65
C TRP A 202 -14.86 29.79 3.76
N GLN A 203 -15.89 30.57 3.42
CA GLN A 203 -16.58 31.41 4.39
C GLN A 203 -17.11 30.63 5.60
N GLY A 204 -16.84 31.15 6.81
CA GLY A 204 -17.27 30.56 8.08
C GLY A 204 -16.10 30.03 8.92
N SER A 205 -16.45 29.18 9.87
CA SER A 205 -15.50 28.52 10.78
C SER A 205 -15.85 27.06 10.98
N SER A 206 -14.84 26.23 11.21
CA SER A 206 -15.00 24.82 11.50
C SER A 206 -13.84 24.30 12.35
N GLN A 207 -13.87 23.03 12.73
CA GLN A 207 -12.74 22.34 13.36
C GLN A 207 -12.30 21.17 12.50
N LEU A 208 -10.98 21.07 12.29
CA LEU A 208 -10.35 19.91 11.70
C LEU A 208 -9.74 19.07 12.81
N GLY A 209 -9.88 17.75 12.70
CA GLY A 209 -9.28 16.76 13.58
C GLY A 209 -8.31 15.86 12.83
N VAL A 210 -7.28 15.40 13.53
CA VAL A 210 -6.31 14.40 13.05
C VAL A 210 -6.65 13.04 13.64
N PHE A 211 -6.68 12.04 12.77
CA PHE A 211 -6.96 10.65 13.07
C PHE A 211 -5.84 9.76 12.52
N GLN A 212 -5.68 8.56 13.08
CA GLN A 212 -4.77 7.58 12.51
C GLN A 212 -5.41 6.96 11.27
N LEU A 213 -4.71 6.94 10.13
CA LEU A 213 -5.21 6.24 8.96
C LEU A 213 -5.23 4.73 9.25
N ALA A 214 -6.36 4.07 9.02
CA ALA A 214 -6.59 2.68 9.43
C ALA A 214 -7.07 1.83 8.24
N PRO A 215 -6.21 1.63 7.23
CA PRO A 215 -6.56 0.84 6.06
C PRO A 215 -7.08 -0.57 6.40
N PRO A 216 -7.95 -1.18 5.57
CA PRO A 216 -8.59 -2.46 5.92
C PRO A 216 -7.63 -3.61 6.22
N TRP A 217 -6.45 -3.63 5.60
CA TRP A 217 -5.43 -4.66 5.81
C TRP A 217 -4.66 -4.51 7.13
N LEU A 218 -4.77 -3.35 7.80
CA LEU A 218 -4.19 -3.15 9.13
C LEU A 218 -4.98 -3.89 10.22
N SER A 219 -6.27 -4.12 9.97
CA SER A 219 -7.16 -4.85 10.87
C SER A 219 -7.49 -6.25 10.36
N SER A 220 -6.95 -6.67 9.21
CA SER A 220 -7.03 -8.07 8.81
C SER A 220 -6.07 -8.87 9.67
N GLY A 221 -6.56 -9.95 10.28
CA GLY A 221 -5.71 -10.93 10.95
C GLY A 221 -4.63 -11.49 10.01
N PRO A 222 -3.75 -12.38 10.51
CA PRO A 222 -2.70 -12.96 9.68
C PRO A 222 -3.28 -13.47 8.36
N PRO A 223 -2.62 -13.20 7.22
CA PRO A 223 -3.14 -13.57 5.92
C PRO A 223 -3.47 -15.06 5.91
N ARG A 224 -4.71 -15.40 5.54
CA ARG A 224 -5.11 -16.80 5.42
C ARG A 224 -4.26 -17.44 4.34
N GLN A 225 -3.43 -18.40 4.72
CA GLN A 225 -2.59 -19.13 3.77
C GLN A 225 -3.46 -19.78 2.70
N GLY A 226 -3.18 -19.44 1.44
CA GLY A 226 -3.88 -19.98 0.27
C GLY A 226 -3.50 -21.43 -0.02
N LEU A 227 -4.11 -22.01 -1.05
CA LEU A 227 -3.88 -23.40 -1.45
C LEU A 227 -2.40 -23.71 -1.66
N ALA A 228 -1.66 -22.81 -2.32
CA ALA A 228 -0.24 -22.93 -2.63
C ALA A 228 0.66 -23.12 -1.40
N ALA A 229 0.26 -22.66 -0.20
CA ALA A 229 1.05 -22.88 1.01
C ALA A 229 1.23 -24.37 1.36
N ARG A 230 0.37 -25.24 0.80
CA ARG A 230 0.43 -26.69 0.97
C ARG A 230 1.24 -27.39 -0.13
N TYR A 231 1.60 -26.69 -1.20
CA TYR A 231 2.24 -27.25 -2.38
C TYR A 231 3.50 -26.46 -2.73
N PRO A 232 4.66 -26.86 -2.19
CA PRO A 232 5.93 -26.26 -2.55
C PRO A 232 6.13 -26.23 -4.07
N TRP A 233 6.62 -25.10 -4.58
CA TRP A 233 6.88 -24.90 -6.02
C TRP A 233 5.64 -24.96 -6.90
N ASP A 234 4.45 -24.71 -6.33
CA ASP A 234 3.19 -24.73 -7.06
C ASP A 234 2.98 -26.08 -7.82
N ARG A 235 3.53 -27.16 -7.24
CA ARG A 235 3.36 -28.53 -7.72
C ARG A 235 2.07 -29.12 -7.16
N PHE A 236 0.99 -28.73 -7.79
CA PHE A 236 -0.33 -29.21 -7.43
C PHE A 236 -0.58 -30.63 -7.95
N PRO A 237 -1.29 -31.49 -7.20
CA PRO A 237 -1.67 -32.80 -7.68
C PRO A 237 -2.65 -32.67 -8.85
N PRO A 238 -2.55 -33.53 -9.87
CA PRO A 238 -3.53 -33.56 -10.95
C PRO A 238 -4.95 -33.77 -10.39
N GLY A 239 -5.90 -32.97 -10.85
CA GLY A 239 -7.32 -33.13 -10.52
C GLY A 239 -7.78 -32.50 -9.20
N ASP A 240 -7.00 -31.62 -8.57
CA ASP A 240 -7.52 -30.80 -7.45
C ASP A 240 -8.56 -29.81 -7.98
N GLU A 241 -9.83 -30.03 -7.65
CA GLU A 241 -10.98 -29.24 -8.12
C GLU A 241 -10.93 -27.76 -7.71
N ARG A 242 -10.05 -27.40 -6.76
CA ARG A 242 -9.83 -26.00 -6.34
C ARG A 242 -8.91 -25.24 -7.28
N ILE A 243 -8.36 -25.91 -8.30
CA ILE A 243 -7.40 -25.36 -9.25
C ILE A 243 -8.03 -25.39 -10.63
N LEU A 244 -8.23 -24.22 -11.21
CA LEU A 244 -8.79 -24.09 -12.55
C LEU A 244 -7.83 -24.64 -13.61
N PHE A 245 -6.56 -24.22 -13.55
CA PHE A 245 -5.46 -24.79 -14.31
C PHE A 245 -4.12 -24.28 -13.74
N THR A 246 -3.03 -24.89 -14.19
CA THR A 246 -1.66 -24.43 -13.94
C THR A 246 -0.96 -24.21 -15.28
N ALA A 247 -0.24 -23.11 -15.44
CA ALA A 247 0.60 -22.86 -16.60
C ALA A 247 2.08 -22.97 -16.21
N GLN A 248 2.66 -24.17 -16.42
CA GLN A 248 4.10 -24.40 -16.23
C GLN A 248 4.92 -24.12 -17.49
N PHE A 249 4.25 -23.86 -18.63
CA PHE A 249 4.87 -23.59 -19.94
C PHE A 249 5.73 -24.72 -20.53
N GLU A 250 5.75 -25.89 -19.88
CA GLU A 250 6.40 -27.11 -20.38
C GLU A 250 5.64 -27.75 -21.56
N GLU A 251 4.32 -27.57 -21.60
CA GLU A 251 3.44 -28.19 -22.60
C GLU A 251 3.21 -27.31 -23.83
N ASP A 252 3.10 -27.96 -24.99
CA ASP A 252 2.65 -27.34 -26.23
C ASP A 252 1.20 -27.74 -26.58
N PRO A 253 0.32 -26.78 -26.92
CA PRO A 253 0.55 -25.34 -26.89
C PRO A 253 0.48 -24.75 -25.46
N TRP A 254 1.36 -23.80 -25.16
CA TRP A 254 1.47 -23.18 -23.82
C TRP A 254 0.18 -22.56 -23.29
N HIS A 255 -0.72 -22.16 -24.20
CA HIS A 255 -1.96 -21.46 -23.87
C HIS A 255 -3.12 -22.39 -23.51
N ARG A 256 -2.91 -23.71 -23.46
CA ARG A 256 -3.97 -24.72 -23.30
C ARG A 256 -4.94 -24.49 -22.12
N GLY A 257 -4.46 -23.91 -21.02
CA GLY A 257 -5.29 -23.61 -19.85
C GLY A 257 -6.10 -22.31 -19.95
N TRP A 258 -5.77 -21.44 -20.89
CA TRP A 258 -6.47 -20.18 -21.10
C TRP A 258 -7.67 -20.37 -22.02
N THR A 259 -8.80 -19.75 -21.70
CA THR A 259 -10.00 -19.82 -22.55
C THR A 259 -9.91 -18.87 -23.74
N THR A 260 -9.13 -17.80 -23.60
CA THR A 260 -8.93 -16.78 -24.64
C THR A 260 -7.48 -16.32 -24.62
N VAL A 261 -6.82 -16.35 -25.77
CA VAL A 261 -5.57 -15.63 -26.00
C VAL A 261 -5.76 -14.77 -27.25
N ASN A 262 -5.42 -13.49 -27.14
CA ASN A 262 -5.49 -12.57 -28.26
C ASN A 262 -4.45 -12.96 -29.31
N GLU A 263 -4.86 -13.15 -30.55
CA GLU A 263 -3.98 -13.54 -31.66
C GLU A 263 -2.87 -12.52 -31.95
N ARG A 264 -3.02 -11.28 -31.48
CA ARG A 264 -1.98 -10.25 -31.57
C ARG A 264 -0.95 -10.31 -30.43
N SER A 265 -1.11 -11.23 -29.49
CA SER A 265 -0.14 -11.46 -28.42
C SER A 265 1.16 -11.96 -29.03
N ASN A 266 2.27 -11.37 -28.60
CA ASN A 266 3.61 -11.77 -28.98
C ASN A 266 4.25 -12.52 -27.82
N ALA A 267 3.91 -13.82 -27.73
CA ALA A 267 4.37 -14.69 -26.66
C ALA A 267 4.71 -16.10 -27.19
N GLU A 268 5.83 -16.63 -26.72
CA GLU A 268 6.35 -17.95 -27.10
C GLU A 268 7.01 -18.63 -25.89
N THR A 269 7.13 -19.95 -25.94
CA THR A 269 7.89 -20.69 -24.93
C THR A 269 9.36 -20.75 -25.32
N ILE A 270 10.24 -20.39 -24.39
CA ILE A 270 11.69 -20.44 -24.57
C ILE A 270 12.31 -21.44 -23.59
N GLY A 271 13.36 -22.14 -24.00
CA GLY A 271 14.14 -23.08 -23.19
C GLY A 271 15.55 -22.55 -22.88
N ASP A 272 16.43 -23.48 -22.49
CA ASP A 272 17.85 -23.21 -22.18
C ASP A 272 18.66 -22.74 -23.40
N GLU A 273 18.18 -23.03 -24.60
CA GLU A 273 18.76 -22.65 -25.89
C GLU A 273 18.56 -21.17 -26.27
N TRP A 274 18.04 -20.34 -25.36
CA TRP A 274 17.73 -18.94 -25.65
C TRP A 274 18.96 -18.03 -25.51
N ASP A 275 19.36 -17.42 -26.63
CA ASP A 275 20.64 -16.69 -26.83
C ASP A 275 20.82 -15.38 -26.03
N ASN A 276 19.93 -15.04 -25.09
CA ASN A 276 20.03 -13.81 -24.29
C ASN A 276 20.59 -14.04 -22.87
N GLY A 277 21.00 -15.27 -22.53
CA GLY A 277 21.54 -15.64 -21.22
C GLY A 277 20.48 -15.84 -20.13
N PHE A 278 19.19 -15.82 -20.47
CA PHE A 278 18.11 -16.24 -19.58
C PHE A 278 18.13 -17.76 -19.42
N GLN A 279 17.98 -18.22 -18.18
CA GLN A 279 17.82 -19.64 -17.85
C GLN A 279 16.46 -19.85 -17.19
N PRO A 280 15.55 -20.62 -17.79
CA PRO A 280 14.28 -20.94 -17.17
C PRO A 280 14.50 -21.71 -15.86
N TRP A 281 13.61 -21.49 -14.88
CA TRP A 281 13.66 -22.20 -13.61
C TRP A 281 13.39 -23.70 -13.80
N LEU A 282 12.37 -24.00 -14.61
CA LEU A 282 11.92 -25.33 -14.98
C LEU A 282 11.89 -25.33 -16.50
N GLY A 283 12.53 -26.31 -17.15
CA GLY A 283 12.48 -26.63 -18.58
C GLY A 283 12.26 -25.47 -19.57
N LYS A 284 11.04 -24.93 -19.60
CA LYS A 284 10.62 -23.80 -20.44
C LYS A 284 10.05 -22.63 -19.63
N ALA A 285 10.11 -21.43 -20.19
CA ALA A 285 9.42 -20.25 -19.69
C ALA A 285 8.63 -19.54 -20.79
N LEU A 286 7.65 -18.72 -20.41
CA LEU A 286 6.95 -17.84 -21.35
C LEU A 286 7.76 -16.57 -21.60
N SER A 287 8.23 -16.38 -22.82
CA SER A 287 8.74 -15.11 -23.31
C SER A 287 7.60 -14.25 -23.83
N VAL A 288 7.57 -12.97 -23.46
CA VAL A 288 6.56 -12.00 -23.89
C VAL A 288 7.27 -10.75 -24.41
N THR A 289 7.00 -10.38 -25.66
CA THR A 289 7.70 -9.27 -26.32
C THR A 289 6.79 -8.06 -26.53
N LEU A 290 7.09 -6.95 -25.87
CA LEU A 290 6.46 -5.65 -26.13
C LEU A 290 7.31 -4.86 -27.13
N ALA A 291 6.89 -4.82 -28.40
CA ALA A 291 7.59 -4.02 -29.42
C ALA A 291 7.53 -2.52 -29.09
N LYS A 292 8.60 -1.79 -29.40
CA LYS A 292 8.64 -0.33 -29.23
C LYS A 292 7.51 0.34 -30.01
N GLY A 293 6.70 1.15 -29.33
CA GLY A 293 5.53 1.81 -29.91
C GLY A 293 4.25 0.95 -29.90
N SER A 294 4.31 -0.31 -29.47
CA SER A 294 3.15 -1.13 -29.15
C SER A 294 2.68 -0.89 -27.72
N ASN A 295 1.39 -1.15 -27.47
CA ASN A 295 0.77 -1.18 -26.15
C ASN A 295 0.27 -2.58 -25.75
N LEU A 296 0.51 -3.60 -26.58
CA LEU A 296 0.11 -4.98 -26.33
C LEU A 296 1.32 -5.90 -26.50
N ALA A 297 1.54 -6.74 -25.49
CA ALA A 297 2.50 -7.84 -25.53
C ALA A 297 1.79 -9.17 -25.33
N LEU A 298 0.96 -9.30 -24.30
CA LEU A 298 0.14 -10.48 -24.01
C LEU A 298 -1.25 -10.05 -23.53
N ASP A 299 -2.29 -10.65 -24.10
CA ASP A 299 -3.66 -10.61 -23.58
C ASP A 299 -4.17 -12.06 -23.55
N ALA A 300 -4.11 -12.64 -22.35
CA ALA A 300 -4.63 -13.96 -22.04
C ALA A 300 -5.68 -13.83 -20.93
N ARG A 301 -6.81 -14.51 -21.10
CA ARG A 301 -7.97 -14.42 -20.21
C ARG A 301 -8.52 -15.80 -19.93
N PHE A 302 -8.99 -15.96 -18.69
CA PHE A 302 -9.79 -17.10 -18.27
C PHE A 302 -11.23 -16.64 -18.04
N ASP A 303 -12.09 -16.94 -19.00
CA ASP A 303 -13.50 -16.60 -19.02
C ASP A 303 -14.29 -17.80 -18.46
N PHE A 304 -14.78 -17.72 -17.21
CA PHE A 304 -15.51 -18.81 -16.54
C PHE A 304 -16.64 -19.40 -17.39
N ALA A 305 -17.44 -18.54 -18.02
CA ALA A 305 -18.54 -18.96 -18.88
C ALA A 305 -18.08 -19.80 -20.09
N LYS A 306 -16.92 -19.49 -20.70
CA LYS A 306 -16.36 -20.27 -21.80
C LYS A 306 -15.79 -21.61 -21.34
N ALA A 307 -15.30 -21.66 -20.10
CA ALA A 307 -14.89 -22.90 -19.45
C ALA A 307 -16.07 -23.77 -18.99
N GLY A 308 -17.32 -23.33 -19.15
CA GLY A 308 -18.50 -24.02 -18.65
C GLY A 308 -18.63 -23.98 -17.12
N LEU A 309 -17.98 -23.01 -16.48
CA LEU A 309 -17.96 -22.84 -15.03
C LEU A 309 -18.86 -21.66 -14.62
N PRO A 310 -19.52 -21.74 -13.45
CA PRO A 310 -20.20 -20.59 -12.87
C PRO A 310 -19.18 -19.50 -12.48
N GLU A 311 -19.66 -18.26 -12.40
CA GLU A 311 -18.85 -17.15 -11.87
C GLU A 311 -18.61 -17.35 -10.36
N PRO A 312 -17.35 -17.40 -9.91
CA PRO A 312 -17.06 -17.65 -8.50
C PRO A 312 -17.25 -16.39 -7.66
N GLU A 313 -17.45 -16.56 -6.36
CA GLU A 313 -17.39 -15.43 -5.41
C GLU A 313 -15.99 -14.81 -5.37
N GLU A 314 -14.95 -15.65 -5.46
CA GLU A 314 -13.54 -15.24 -5.46
C GLU A 314 -12.72 -16.18 -6.37
N ALA A 315 -11.79 -15.60 -7.12
CA ALA A 315 -10.78 -16.33 -7.87
C ALA A 315 -9.41 -15.72 -7.60
N TYR A 316 -8.40 -16.57 -7.45
CA TYR A 316 -7.05 -16.16 -7.08
C TYR A 316 -6.08 -16.55 -8.18
N VAL A 317 -5.22 -15.61 -8.57
CA VAL A 317 -4.13 -15.82 -9.53
C VAL A 317 -2.80 -15.70 -8.79
N ARG A 318 -1.88 -16.62 -9.08
CA ARG A 318 -0.50 -16.62 -8.58
C ARG A 318 0.42 -16.85 -9.77
N TYR A 319 1.47 -16.05 -9.86
CA TYR A 319 2.52 -16.09 -10.89
C TYR A 319 3.89 -15.97 -10.21
#